data_AF-A0A4Y6PXH9-F1
#
_entry.id   AF-A0A4Y6PXH9-F1
#
_cell.length_a   1.000
_cell.length_b   1.000
_cell.length_c   1.000
_cell.angle_alpha   90.00
_cell.angle_beta   90.00
_cell.angle_gamma   90.00
#
_symmetry.space_group_name_H-M   'P 1'
#
loop_
_entity.id
_entity.type
_entity.pdbx_description
1 polymer ?
#
loop_
_entity_poly.entity_id
_entity_poly.type
_entity_poly.pdbx_seq_one_letter_code
_entity_poly.pdbx_strand_id
1 'polypeptide(L)'
;MLTWMGIILTVVVLALLAKSAMRTSGVAAGTAHARKTGELGALVAAIETTPYSEQATQWDQAIGELWQSYAREEATRLVMEAAERSDADIIQYWIRQVLEVEPEIASEHFTQEFLEEHFQPEVAAKCGRTGCCG
;
A
#
# COMPACT_ATOMS: atom_id res chain seq x y z
N MET A 1 40.57 -22.86 -1.05
CA MET A 1 39.21 -22.88 -1.64
C MET A 1 38.12 -22.37 -0.68
N LEU A 2 38.17 -22.70 0.63
CA LEU A 2 37.17 -22.23 1.60
C LEU A 2 37.06 -20.69 1.76
N THR A 3 38.14 -19.94 1.60
CA THR A 3 38.16 -18.48 1.82
C THR A 3 37.43 -17.68 0.74
N TRP A 4 37.44 -18.17 -0.51
CA TRP A 4 36.76 -17.50 -1.63
C TRP A 4 35.24 -17.68 -1.59
N MET A 5 34.76 -18.85 -1.14
CA MET A 5 33.33 -19.09 -0.97
C MET A 5 32.72 -18.25 0.16
N GLY A 6 33.46 -18.01 1.25
CA GLY A 6 33.02 -17.12 2.33
C GLY A 6 32.84 -15.68 1.87
N ILE A 7 33.76 -15.14 1.06
CA ILE A 7 33.68 -13.76 0.56
C ILE A 7 32.47 -13.58 -0.38
N ILE A 8 32.24 -14.53 -1.29
CA ILE A 8 31.13 -14.46 -2.24
C ILE A 8 29.79 -14.48 -1.49
N LEU A 9 29.64 -15.37 -0.50
CA LEU A 9 28.41 -15.45 0.31
C LEU A 9 28.12 -14.13 1.03
N THR A 10 29.14 -13.51 1.65
CA THR A 10 28.97 -12.24 2.38
C THR A 10 28.61 -11.09 1.44
N VAL A 11 29.22 -11.02 0.25
CA VAL A 11 28.88 -10.00 -0.76
C VAL A 11 27.45 -10.18 -1.26
N VAL A 12 27.01 -11.41 -1.49
CA VAL A 12 25.63 -11.70 -1.92
C VAL A 12 24.64 -11.32 -0.82
N VAL A 13 24.90 -11.66 0.44
CA VAL A 13 24.03 -11.29 1.56
C VAL A 13 23.98 -9.76 1.74
N LEU A 14 25.11 -9.06 1.67
CA LEU A 14 25.15 -7.59 1.72
C LEU A 14 24.39 -6.96 0.56
N ALA A 15 24.50 -7.49 -0.65
CA ALA A 15 23.77 -6.99 -1.81
C ALA A 15 22.25 -7.21 -1.67
N LEU A 16 21.83 -8.35 -1.12
CA LEU A 16 20.42 -8.64 -0.84
C LEU A 16 19.85 -7.71 0.25
N LEU A 17 20.61 -7.47 1.32
CA LEU A 17 20.22 -6.55 2.39
C LEU A 17 20.16 -5.09 1.91
N ALA A 18 21.13 -4.65 1.11
CA ALA A 18 21.13 -3.30 0.53
C ALA A 18 19.93 -3.08 -0.40
N LYS A 19 19.61 -4.07 -1.25
CA LYS A 19 18.44 -4.03 -2.14
C LYS A 19 17.13 -3.99 -1.35
N SER A 20 17.05 -4.69 -0.23
CA SER A 20 15.91 -4.64 0.69
C SER A 20 15.77 -3.25 1.34
N ALA A 21 16.86 -2.66 1.84
CA ALA A 21 16.83 -1.38 2.53
C ALA A 21 16.48 -0.20 1.61
N MET A 22 16.93 -0.23 0.36
CA MET A 22 16.59 0.80 -0.62
C MET A 22 15.11 0.76 -1.02
N ARG A 23 14.46 -0.41 -1.01
CA ARG A 23 13.05 -0.55 -1.41
C ARG A 23 12.08 0.03 -0.37
N THR A 24 12.29 -0.27 0.91
CA THR A 24 11.49 0.33 2.00
C THR A 24 11.69 1.84 2.10
N SER A 25 12.87 2.35 1.74
CA SER A 25 13.07 3.80 1.69
C SER A 25 12.21 4.50 0.63
N GLY A 26 11.90 3.83 -0.48
CA GLY A 26 11.11 4.41 -1.57
C GLY A 26 9.67 4.67 -1.18
N VAL A 27 9.00 3.67 -0.60
CA VAL A 27 7.61 3.78 -0.13
C VAL A 27 7.48 4.76 1.03
N ALA A 28 8.38 4.70 2.02
CA ALA A 28 8.38 5.65 3.13
C ALA A 28 8.63 7.10 2.67
N ALA A 29 9.60 7.31 1.76
CA ALA A 29 9.85 8.63 1.18
C ALA A 29 8.68 9.12 0.33
N GLY A 30 8.08 8.23 -0.47
CA GLY A 30 6.89 8.52 -1.26
C GLY A 30 5.70 8.93 -0.39
N THR A 31 5.46 8.22 0.72
CA THR A 31 4.40 8.54 1.68
C THR A 31 4.64 9.88 2.36
N ALA A 32 5.89 10.15 2.76
CA ALA A 32 6.27 11.45 3.34
C ALA A 32 6.16 12.61 2.34
N HIS A 33 6.40 12.34 1.04
CA HIS A 33 6.22 13.32 -0.03
C HIS A 33 4.73 13.58 -0.29
N ALA A 34 3.94 12.53 -0.50
CA ALA A 34 2.49 12.58 -0.69
C ALA A 34 1.80 13.40 0.41
N ARG A 35 2.15 13.17 1.68
CA ARG A 35 1.60 13.97 2.79
C ARG A 35 1.92 15.46 2.71
N LYS A 36 3.05 15.85 2.10
CA LYS A 36 3.47 17.25 1.99
C LYS A 36 2.90 17.94 0.76
N THR A 37 2.70 17.20 -0.33
CA THR A 37 2.42 17.77 -1.65
C THR A 37 1.07 17.34 -2.24
N GLY A 38 0.42 16.32 -1.67
CA GLY A 38 -0.78 15.69 -2.23
C GLY A 38 -0.50 14.80 -3.45
N GLU A 39 0.78 14.61 -3.82
CA GLU A 39 1.19 13.87 -5.01
C GLU A 39 1.47 12.40 -4.71
N LEU A 40 0.68 11.50 -5.31
CA LEU A 40 0.77 10.06 -5.08
C LEU A 40 1.64 9.31 -6.09
N GLY A 41 1.95 9.91 -7.25
CA GLY A 41 2.57 9.19 -8.38
C GLY A 41 3.89 8.49 -8.02
N ALA A 42 4.76 9.15 -7.25
CA ALA A 42 6.02 8.55 -6.82
C ALA A 42 5.82 7.40 -5.81
N LEU A 43 4.79 7.49 -4.96
CA LEU A 43 4.45 6.45 -4.01
C LEU A 43 3.87 5.22 -4.72
N VAL A 44 2.92 5.42 -5.63
CA VAL A 44 2.32 4.37 -6.46
C VAL A 44 3.41 3.63 -7.24
N ALA A 45 4.27 4.37 -7.96
CA ALA A 45 5.37 3.77 -8.71
C ALA A 45 6.34 2.99 -7.81
N ALA A 46 6.63 3.50 -6.61
CA ALA A 46 7.47 2.77 -5.65
C ALA A 46 6.83 1.43 -5.25
N ILE A 47 5.52 1.41 -4.96
CA ILE A 47 4.80 0.19 -4.59
C ILE A 47 4.76 -0.81 -5.77
N GLU A 48 4.45 -0.36 -6.99
CA GLU A 48 4.40 -1.24 -8.16
C GLU A 48 5.74 -1.91 -8.49
N THR A 49 6.86 -1.26 -8.15
CA THR A 49 8.21 -1.84 -8.34
C THR A 49 8.58 -2.87 -7.27
N THR A 50 7.77 -3.03 -6.22
CA THR A 50 7.96 -4.09 -5.21
C THR A 50 7.49 -5.44 -5.74
N PRO A 51 8.05 -6.58 -5.25
CA PRO A 51 7.57 -7.90 -5.64
C PRO A 51 6.07 -8.04 -5.38
N TYR A 52 5.34 -8.68 -6.30
CA TYR A 52 3.88 -8.83 -6.21
C TYR A 52 3.41 -9.39 -4.85
N SER A 53 4.15 -10.34 -4.27
CA SER A 53 3.86 -10.92 -2.95
C SER A 53 3.92 -9.92 -1.79
N GLU A 54 4.60 -8.79 -1.96
CA GLU A 54 4.78 -7.74 -0.95
C GLU A 54 3.87 -6.53 -1.19
N GLN A 55 3.37 -6.34 -2.42
CA GLN A 55 2.59 -5.16 -2.82
C GLN A 55 1.38 -4.93 -1.92
N ALA A 56 0.61 -5.98 -1.61
CA ALA A 56 -0.55 -5.87 -0.72
C ALA A 56 -0.18 -5.29 0.66
N THR A 57 0.98 -5.70 1.21
CA THR A 57 1.48 -5.17 2.49
C THR A 57 1.93 -3.72 2.34
N GLN A 58 2.56 -3.37 1.22
CA GLN A 58 3.02 -2.00 0.97
C GLN A 58 1.85 -1.03 0.78
N TRP A 59 0.77 -1.45 0.08
CA TRP A 59 -0.47 -0.69 -0.01
C TRP A 59 -1.07 -0.44 1.38
N ASP A 60 -1.25 -1.50 2.18
CA ASP A 60 -1.81 -1.37 3.53
C ASP A 60 -1.00 -0.44 4.43
N GLN A 61 0.33 -0.57 4.40
CA GLN A 61 1.23 0.28 5.18
C GLN A 61 1.13 1.74 4.74
N ALA A 62 1.23 2.03 3.44
CA ALA A 62 1.18 3.39 2.93
C ALA A 62 -0.17 4.08 3.19
N ILE A 63 -1.28 3.38 2.91
CA ILE A 63 -2.64 3.88 3.21
C ILE A 63 -2.77 4.11 4.72
N GLY A 64 -2.34 3.14 5.52
CA GLY A 64 -2.39 3.22 6.97
C GLY A 64 -1.57 4.37 7.57
N GLU A 65 -0.42 4.68 7.00
CA GLU A 65 0.42 5.82 7.41
C GLU A 65 -0.23 7.16 7.07
N LEU A 66 -0.75 7.34 5.85
CA LEU A 66 -1.50 8.54 5.46
C LEU A 66 -2.71 8.72 6.37
N TRP A 67 -3.47 7.64 6.59
CA TRP A 67 -4.62 7.62 7.48
C TRP A 67 -4.26 8.02 8.91
N GLN A 68 -3.24 7.42 9.52
CA GLN A 68 -2.83 7.76 10.90
C GLN A 68 -2.29 9.18 11.04
N SER A 69 -1.77 9.77 9.96
CA SER A 69 -1.29 11.15 9.94
C SER A 69 -2.36 12.19 9.57
N TYR A 70 -3.64 11.79 9.50
CA TYR A 70 -4.79 12.63 9.13
C TYR A 70 -4.77 13.18 7.70
N ALA A 71 -3.95 12.60 6.81
CA ALA A 71 -3.97 12.88 5.37
C ALA A 71 -5.12 12.06 4.71
N ARG A 72 -6.37 12.39 5.06
CA ARG A 72 -7.56 11.58 4.72
C ARG A 72 -7.87 11.56 3.23
N GLU A 73 -7.78 12.72 2.57
CA GLU A 73 -7.99 12.84 1.12
C GLU A 73 -6.92 12.06 0.34
N GLU A 74 -5.65 12.20 0.73
CA GLU A 74 -4.54 11.46 0.10
C GLU A 74 -4.65 9.96 0.33
N ALA A 75 -5.02 9.54 1.55
CA ALA A 75 -5.28 8.13 1.85
C ALA A 75 -6.41 7.58 0.97
N THR A 76 -7.51 8.33 0.81
CA THR A 76 -8.66 7.92 -0.01
C THR A 76 -8.29 7.81 -1.49
N ARG A 77 -7.59 8.80 -2.03
CA ARG A 77 -7.07 8.74 -3.40
C ARG A 77 -6.11 7.57 -3.60
N LEU A 78 -5.27 7.26 -2.60
CA LEU A 78 -4.37 6.12 -2.67
C LEU A 78 -5.12 4.79 -2.64
N VAL A 79 -6.25 4.71 -1.92
CA VAL A 79 -7.16 3.54 -1.95
C VAL A 79 -7.72 3.33 -3.36
N MET A 80 -8.12 4.40 -4.06
CA MET A 80 -8.60 4.30 -5.45
C MET A 80 -7.50 3.76 -6.38
N GLU A 81 -6.30 4.34 -6.31
CA GLU A 81 -5.15 3.88 -7.10
C GLU A 81 -4.84 2.40 -6.84
N ALA A 82 -4.92 1.97 -5.57
CA ALA A 82 -4.70 0.59 -5.18
C ALA A 82 -5.80 -0.34 -5.73
N ALA A 83 -7.07 0.06 -5.67
CA ALA A 83 -8.20 -0.73 -6.15
C ALA A 83 -8.15 -0.99 -7.67
N GLU A 84 -7.62 -0.06 -8.45
CA GLU A 84 -7.42 -0.21 -9.89
C GLU A 84 -6.26 -1.17 -10.25
N ARG A 85 -5.30 -1.36 -9.34
CA ARG A 85 -4.02 -2.05 -9.63
C ARG A 85 -3.83 -3.35 -8.86
N SER A 86 -4.66 -3.61 -7.85
CA SER A 86 -4.45 -4.69 -6.89
C SER A 86 -5.78 -5.29 -6.45
N ASP A 87 -5.92 -6.59 -6.67
CA ASP A 87 -7.05 -7.40 -6.18
C ASP A 87 -6.89 -7.83 -4.71
N ALA A 88 -5.98 -7.20 -3.96
CA ALA A 88 -5.72 -7.59 -2.58
C ALA A 88 -6.93 -7.28 -1.67
N ASP A 89 -7.39 -8.28 -0.92
CA ASP A 89 -8.54 -8.15 -0.02
C ASP A 89 -8.43 -7.01 1.01
N ILE A 90 -7.20 -6.63 1.39
CA ILE A 90 -6.96 -5.52 2.31
C ILE A 90 -7.46 -4.17 1.76
N ILE A 91 -7.56 -4.02 0.43
CA ILE A 91 -8.13 -2.83 -0.20
C ILE A 91 -9.62 -2.72 0.11
N GLN A 92 -10.34 -3.85 0.17
CA GLN A 92 -11.77 -3.88 0.53
C GLN A 92 -12.02 -3.37 1.96
N TYR A 93 -11.10 -3.70 2.88
CA TYR A 93 -11.12 -3.14 4.23
C TYR A 93 -10.99 -1.61 4.20
N TRP A 94 -10.06 -1.08 3.41
CA TRP A 94 -9.83 0.37 3.33
C TRP A 94 -10.97 1.13 2.65
N ILE A 95 -11.56 0.60 1.57
CA ILE A 95 -12.75 1.19 0.93
C ILE A 95 -13.87 1.30 1.97
N ARG A 96 -14.15 0.23 2.71
CA ARG A 96 -15.15 0.25 3.79
C ARG A 96 -14.80 1.26 4.88
N GLN A 97 -13.53 1.34 5.31
CA GLN A 97 -13.12 2.28 6.34
C GLN A 97 -13.35 3.74 5.92
N VAL A 98 -13.06 4.10 4.67
CA VAL A 98 -13.35 5.44 4.15
C VAL A 98 -14.86 5.71 4.17
N LEU A 99 -15.68 4.77 3.69
CA LEU A 99 -17.15 4.90 3.69
C LEU A 99 -17.74 5.06 5.10
N GLU A 100 -17.21 4.33 6.09
CA GLU A 100 -17.74 4.31 7.45
C GLU A 100 -17.27 5.50 8.31
N VAL A 101 -16.01 5.93 8.11
CA VAL A 101 -15.37 6.93 9.00
C VAL A 101 -15.38 8.33 8.40
N GLU A 102 -15.25 8.45 7.08
CA GLU A 102 -15.13 9.74 6.37
C GLU A 102 -16.16 9.80 5.21
N PRO A 103 -17.48 9.75 5.50
CA PRO A 103 -18.51 9.64 4.47
C PRO A 103 -18.56 10.84 3.52
N GLU A 104 -18.18 12.04 3.99
CA GLU A 104 -18.09 13.23 3.15
C GLU A 104 -17.00 13.05 2.07
N ILE A 105 -15.78 12.67 2.46
CA ILE A 105 -14.66 12.41 1.54
C ILE A 105 -15.01 11.24 0.62
N ALA A 106 -15.64 10.19 1.15
CA ALA A 106 -16.10 9.07 0.35
C ALA A 106 -17.07 9.53 -0.75
N SER A 107 -18.02 10.41 -0.43
CA SER A 107 -19.00 10.91 -1.41
C SER A 107 -18.39 11.76 -2.52
N GLU A 108 -17.25 12.40 -2.27
CA GLU A 108 -16.52 13.21 -3.24
C GLU A 108 -15.67 12.36 -4.19
N HIS A 109 -15.13 11.23 -3.70
CA HIS A 109 -14.14 10.43 -4.43
C HIS A 109 -14.69 9.09 -4.95
N PHE A 110 -15.48 8.38 -4.15
CA PHE A 110 -16.02 7.07 -4.52
C PHE A 110 -17.31 7.24 -5.29
N THR A 111 -17.20 7.31 -6.61
CA THR A 111 -18.35 7.29 -7.50
C THR A 111 -19.10 5.97 -7.37
N GLN A 112 -20.38 5.98 -7.77
CA GLN A 112 -21.16 4.74 -7.82
C GLN A 112 -20.50 3.70 -8.72
N GLU A 113 -19.97 4.12 -9.87
CA GLU A 113 -19.24 3.24 -10.81
C GLU A 113 -18.01 2.61 -10.15
N PHE A 114 -17.21 3.40 -9.42
CA PHE A 114 -16.06 2.89 -8.68
C PHE A 114 -16.46 1.81 -7.66
N LEU A 115 -17.53 2.07 -6.89
CA LEU A 115 -18.01 1.11 -5.89
C LEU A 115 -18.56 -0.16 -6.55
N GLU A 116 -19.27 -0.06 -7.66
CA GLU A 116 -19.80 -1.21 -8.38
C GLU A 116 -18.69 -2.08 -8.98
N GLU A 117 -17.60 -1.47 -9.45
CA GLU A 117 -16.47 -2.18 -10.04
C GLU A 117 -15.52 -2.77 -9.00
N HIS A 118 -15.19 -2.01 -7.95
CA HIS A 118 -14.10 -2.34 -7.05
C HIS A 118 -14.52 -2.76 -5.64
N PHE A 119 -15.74 -2.45 -5.19
CA PHE A 119 -16.14 -2.72 -3.81
C PHE A 119 -16.95 -4.02 -3.68
N GLN A 120 -16.39 -4.97 -2.92
CA GLN A 120 -17.01 -6.24 -2.59
C GLN A 120 -17.38 -6.25 -1.09
N PRO A 121 -18.61 -5.85 -0.72
CA PRO A 121 -18.99 -5.66 0.68
C PRO A 121 -18.87 -6.95 1.52
N GLU A 122 -19.09 -8.12 0.90
CA GLU A 122 -18.95 -9.41 1.58
C GLU A 122 -17.51 -9.74 1.99
N VAL A 123 -16.53 -9.32 1.18
CA VAL A 123 -15.10 -9.48 1.48
C VAL A 123 -14.70 -8.46 2.54
N ALA A 124 -15.09 -7.20 2.35
CA ALA A 124 -14.83 -6.13 3.32
C ALA A 124 -15.32 -6.48 4.73
N ALA A 125 -16.50 -7.10 4.86
CA ALA A 125 -17.05 -7.53 6.14
C ALA A 125 -16.17 -8.53 6.89
N LYS A 126 -15.44 -9.39 6.17
CA LYS A 126 -14.57 -10.44 6.73
C LYS A 126 -13.13 -9.97 6.96
N CYS A 127 -12.73 -8.89 6.32
CA CYS A 127 -11.38 -8.36 6.37
C CYS A 127 -11.21 -7.34 7.49
N GLY A 128 -10.18 -7.54 8.32
CA GLY A 128 -9.67 -6.57 9.26
C GLY A 128 -8.21 -6.23 8.95
N ARG A 129 -7.66 -5.23 9.64
CA ARG A 129 -6.25 -4.83 9.45
C ARG A 129 -5.23 -5.93 9.81
N THR A 130 -5.63 -6.91 10.62
CA THR A 130 -4.82 -8.11 10.94
C THR A 130 -5.04 -9.28 9.97
N GLY A 131 -5.72 -9.06 8.85
CA GLY A 131 -6.06 -10.07 7.85
C GLY A 131 -7.55 -10.37 7.78
N CYS A 132 -7.95 -11.15 6.77
CA CYS A 132 -9.31 -11.62 6.62
C CYS A 132 -9.51 -12.89 7.44
N CYS A 133 -10.45 -12.87 8.38
CA CYS A 133 -10.86 -14.05 9.12
C CYS A 133 -11.77 -14.88 8.21
N GLY A 134 -11.16 -15.74 7.39
CA GLY A 134 -11.81 -16.77 6.60
C GLY A 134 -11.66 -18.14 7.25
#